data_AF-A0A1U8A6P2-F1
#
_entry.id   AF-A0A1U8A6P2-F1
#
_cell.length_a   1.000
_cell.length_b   1.000
_cell.length_c   1.000
_cell.angle_alpha   90.00
_cell.angle_beta   90.00
_cell.angle_gamma   90.00
#
_symmetry.space_group_name_H-M   'P 1'
#
loop_
_entity.id
_entity.type
_entity.pdbx_description
1 polymer ?
#
loop_
_entity_poly.entity_id
_entity_poly.type
_entity_poly.pdbx_seq_one_letter_code
_entity_poly.pdbx_strand_id
1 'polypeptide(L)'
;MRNSSPHLLQFFFSFSALLCFASLPSLSFSLLDAELARSGDSNSNESNASRSRSREDSFAGMIDRALEKEFTENEQTEEADAGSFNNSVAGQQAVLETVARVKPKKNDTKEEKSFQLHDVFNLDNENRADDMPTLIDRRDNVFIISNPKSKYPVLQLDLRFISDLVVVIVSATCGGMAFACAGQPVITGYLLAGSVIGPGGLSFVSELVQVETVAQFGVIFLLFALGLEFSVTKLRVVRAVAVLGGLLQIFLFMCLCGITASLCGGKPSEGVFVGAFLSMSSTAVVLKFLMERNSINALHGQVTIGTLILQDCAVGLLFALLPVLGGSSGILQGVISMTKLLVLLITFLAILSIFSRTCVPWFLKLMISLSSQTNELYQLASVAFCLLVAWCSDKLGLSLELGSFAAGVMISTTDLAQHTLEQVEPIRNFFAALFLASIGMLIHVHFLWNHVDILLAAVILVIIIKTLVIAIVVKGFGYNNRTSLLVGMSLAQIGEFAFVLLSRASNLHLVEGKLYLLLLGTTALSLVTTPLLFKMIPAVVHLGILLRWFSPDSGQGEVIKSAKEVD
;
A
#
# COMPACT_ATOMS: atom_id res chain seq x y z
N MET A 1 -15.79 7.30 -31.90
CA MET A 1 -16.99 8.18 -31.80
C MET A 1 -16.72 9.24 -30.73
N ARG A 2 -17.22 10.48 -30.90
CA ARG A 2 -16.86 11.62 -30.03
C ARG A 2 -18.11 12.19 -29.37
N ASN A 3 -18.34 11.89 -28.09
CA ASN A 3 -19.46 12.42 -27.32
C ASN A 3 -19.13 12.53 -25.82
N SER A 4 -18.08 13.29 -25.49
CA SER A 4 -17.74 13.62 -24.11
C SER A 4 -18.83 14.53 -23.52
N SER A 5 -19.53 14.06 -22.49
CA SER A 5 -20.74 14.72 -21.98
C SER A 5 -20.41 16.04 -21.24
N PRO A 6 -21.23 17.10 -21.41
CA PRO A 6 -20.91 18.44 -20.90
C PRO A 6 -20.84 18.49 -19.37
N HIS A 7 -21.54 17.60 -18.66
CA HIS A 7 -21.58 17.57 -17.20
C HIS A 7 -20.21 17.33 -16.55
N LEU A 8 -19.31 16.55 -17.18
CA LEU A 8 -17.98 16.28 -16.63
C LEU A 8 -17.06 17.52 -16.73
N LEU A 9 -17.19 18.29 -17.81
CA LEU A 9 -16.55 19.60 -17.96
C LEU A 9 -17.19 20.66 -17.04
N GLN A 10 -18.52 20.66 -16.88
CA GLN A 10 -19.21 21.52 -15.92
C GLN A 10 -18.77 21.25 -14.48
N PHE A 11 -18.56 19.99 -14.08
CA PHE A 11 -18.06 19.64 -12.74
C PHE A 11 -16.74 20.36 -12.44
N PHE A 12 -15.77 20.30 -13.36
CA PHE A 12 -14.48 20.95 -13.20
C PHE A 12 -14.52 22.49 -13.34
N PHE A 13 -15.37 23.05 -14.21
CA PHE A 13 -15.56 24.51 -14.27
C PHE A 13 -16.26 25.07 -13.01
N SER A 14 -17.25 24.35 -12.46
CA SER A 14 -17.89 24.69 -11.18
C SER A 14 -16.93 24.60 -10.01
N PHE A 15 -16.01 23.62 -10.01
CA PHE A 15 -14.93 23.50 -9.03
C PHE A 15 -14.08 24.79 -8.96
N SER A 16 -13.77 25.39 -10.12
CA SER A 16 -13.04 26.66 -10.18
C SER A 16 -13.88 27.86 -9.72
N ALA A 17 -15.17 27.90 -10.06
CA ALA A 17 -16.05 29.03 -9.74
C ALA A 17 -16.35 29.16 -8.23
N LEU A 18 -16.30 28.06 -7.48
CA LEU A 18 -16.76 28.03 -6.10
C LEU A 18 -15.82 28.71 -5.09
N LEU A 19 -14.52 28.82 -5.40
CA LEU A 19 -13.53 29.48 -4.53
C LEU A 19 -13.90 30.94 -4.19
N CYS A 20 -14.77 31.57 -4.98
CA CYS A 20 -15.28 32.93 -4.74
C CYS A 20 -16.47 33.03 -3.76
N PHE A 21 -17.11 31.92 -3.35
CA PHE A 21 -18.35 31.94 -2.56
C PHE A 21 -18.23 31.39 -1.12
N ALA A 22 -17.06 30.90 -0.73
CA ALA A 22 -16.83 30.27 0.58
C ALA A 22 -16.68 31.26 1.77
N SER A 23 -17.47 32.35 1.79
CA SER A 23 -17.28 33.47 2.72
C SER A 23 -18.58 34.06 3.29
N LEU A 24 -19.41 33.23 3.96
CA LEU A 24 -20.23 33.54 5.17
C LEU A 24 -21.11 32.31 5.56
N PRO A 25 -21.48 32.08 6.85
CA PRO A 25 -22.07 30.80 7.28
C PRO A 25 -23.50 30.82 7.88
N SER A 26 -24.01 29.60 8.13
CA SER A 26 -25.06 29.19 9.11
C SER A 26 -26.55 29.35 8.78
N LEU A 27 -27.31 28.23 8.93
CA LEU A 27 -28.18 27.98 10.09
C LEU A 27 -28.52 26.47 10.22
N SER A 28 -29.42 26.07 11.13
CA SER A 28 -29.64 24.68 11.64
C SER A 28 -31.12 24.34 11.93
N PHE A 29 -31.46 23.04 12.13
CA PHE A 29 -32.52 22.44 13.01
C PHE A 29 -32.78 20.92 12.65
N SER A 30 -33.68 20.17 13.32
CA SER A 30 -33.40 19.33 14.51
C SER A 30 -34.51 18.26 14.82
N LEU A 31 -34.15 17.12 15.46
CA LEU A 31 -35.00 16.14 16.23
C LEU A 31 -36.06 15.32 15.42
N LEU A 32 -36.72 14.23 15.90
CA LEU A 32 -36.83 13.52 17.20
C LEU A 32 -37.19 12.00 17.03
N ASP A 33 -36.90 11.13 18.03
CA ASP A 33 -37.51 9.86 18.58
C ASP A 33 -38.73 9.14 17.91
N ALA A 34 -39.15 7.87 18.19
CA ALA A 34 -38.64 6.59 18.78
C ALA A 34 -39.78 5.49 18.57
N GLU A 35 -40.01 4.33 19.24
CA GLU A 35 -39.44 3.53 20.36
C GLU A 35 -40.03 2.05 20.34
N LEU A 36 -39.50 1.12 21.18
CA LEU A 36 -40.08 -0.17 21.70
C LEU A 36 -40.44 -1.36 20.73
N ALA A 37 -40.66 -2.63 21.18
CA ALA A 37 -39.94 -3.56 22.11
C ALA A 37 -40.63 -4.97 22.23
N ARG A 38 -39.95 -5.95 22.89
CA ARG A 38 -40.41 -7.27 23.45
C ARG A 38 -40.75 -8.41 22.46
N SER A 39 -40.72 -9.73 22.77
CA SER A 39 -40.16 -10.63 23.84
C SER A 39 -40.44 -12.11 23.43
N GLY A 40 -39.90 -13.22 23.99
CA GLY A 40 -38.92 -13.52 25.06
C GLY A 40 -39.07 -14.99 25.57
N ASP A 41 -38.05 -15.55 26.26
CA ASP A 41 -38.03 -16.82 27.08
C ASP A 41 -38.29 -18.20 26.41
N SER A 42 -37.91 -19.39 26.94
CA SER A 42 -36.86 -19.92 27.89
C SER A 42 -36.98 -21.50 27.91
N ASN A 43 -36.30 -22.41 28.66
CA ASN A 43 -35.22 -22.46 29.67
C ASN A 43 -34.66 -23.93 29.85
N SER A 44 -33.47 -24.12 30.48
CA SER A 44 -33.06 -25.27 31.38
C SER A 44 -32.98 -26.75 30.84
N ASN A 45 -32.24 -27.74 31.42
CA ASN A 45 -31.16 -27.83 32.43
C ASN A 45 -30.41 -29.22 32.44
N GLU A 46 -29.18 -29.26 33.02
CA GLU A 46 -28.54 -30.31 33.90
C GLU A 46 -28.57 -31.85 33.57
N SER A 47 -27.46 -32.61 33.44
CA SER A 47 -26.43 -33.14 34.42
C SER A 47 -26.63 -34.68 34.74
N ASN A 48 -25.77 -35.50 35.39
CA ASN A 48 -24.43 -35.40 36.04
C ASN A 48 -23.78 -36.81 36.30
N ALA A 49 -22.45 -36.87 36.59
CA ALA A 49 -21.71 -37.89 37.41
C ALA A 49 -21.67 -39.41 37.01
N SER A 50 -20.71 -40.30 37.43
CA SER A 50 -19.29 -40.17 37.89
C SER A 50 -18.59 -41.56 38.12
N ARG A 51 -17.24 -41.55 38.33
CA ARG A 51 -16.35 -42.50 39.10
C ARG A 51 -15.90 -43.89 38.56
N SER A 52 -14.57 -44.02 38.34
CA SER A 52 -13.56 -44.96 38.96
C SER A 52 -12.39 -45.16 37.97
N ARG A 53 -11.08 -44.99 38.26
CA ARG A 53 -10.13 -45.52 39.29
C ARG A 53 -9.95 -47.06 39.26
N SER A 54 -8.75 -47.64 39.19
CA SER A 54 -7.38 -47.11 38.91
C SER A 54 -6.36 -48.28 38.90
N ARG A 55 -5.60 -48.53 37.81
CA ARG A 55 -4.51 -49.55 37.83
C ARG A 55 -3.49 -49.47 36.67
N GLU A 56 -2.94 -48.30 36.36
CA GLU A 56 -2.06 -48.14 35.17
C GLU A 56 -0.64 -47.60 35.45
N ASP A 57 -0.34 -47.17 36.67
CA ASP A 57 0.92 -46.49 36.99
C ASP A 57 2.11 -47.48 37.14
N SER A 58 2.63 -47.97 36.01
CA SER A 58 3.85 -48.79 35.93
C SER A 58 4.78 -48.28 34.83
N PHE A 59 6.07 -48.16 35.13
CA PHE A 59 7.06 -47.53 34.24
C PHE A 59 7.25 -48.28 32.90
N ALA A 60 7.06 -49.60 32.86
CA ALA A 60 7.04 -50.36 31.61
C ALA A 60 5.86 -49.92 30.71
N GLY A 61 4.67 -49.78 31.31
CA GLY A 61 3.47 -49.27 30.65
C GLY A 61 3.56 -47.81 30.21
N MET A 62 4.52 -47.02 30.70
CA MET A 62 4.81 -45.69 30.16
C MET A 62 5.59 -45.72 28.84
N ILE A 63 6.40 -46.77 28.61
CA ILE A 63 7.22 -46.91 27.38
C ILE A 63 6.38 -47.51 26.25
N ASP A 64 5.59 -48.56 26.53
CA ASP A 64 4.64 -49.11 25.55
C ASP A 64 3.62 -48.02 25.15
N ARG A 65 3.08 -47.26 26.11
CA ARG A 65 2.16 -46.12 25.88
C ARG A 65 2.81 -44.91 25.17
N ALA A 66 4.14 -44.89 25.02
CA ALA A 66 4.82 -43.91 24.16
C ALA A 66 4.92 -44.44 22.72
N LEU A 67 5.41 -45.67 22.53
CA LEU A 67 5.60 -46.28 21.21
C LEU A 67 4.27 -46.56 20.49
N GLU A 68 3.30 -47.14 21.20
CA GLU A 68 1.97 -47.45 20.65
C GLU A 68 1.16 -46.17 20.35
N LYS A 69 1.49 -45.05 21.00
CA LYS A 69 0.90 -43.75 20.69
C LYS A 69 1.55 -43.04 19.50
N GLU A 70 2.84 -43.21 19.28
CA GLU A 70 3.53 -42.56 18.16
C GLU A 70 3.38 -43.33 16.83
N PHE A 71 3.07 -44.63 16.87
CA PHE A 71 3.00 -45.48 15.67
C PHE A 71 1.65 -46.15 15.35
N THR A 72 0.67 -46.16 16.26
CA THR A 72 -0.62 -46.87 16.03
C THR A 72 -1.81 -45.94 15.72
N GLU A 73 -1.71 -44.62 15.88
CA GLU A 73 -2.78 -43.64 15.53
C GLU A 73 -3.06 -43.51 14.01
N ASN A 74 -2.48 -44.36 13.13
CA ASN A 74 -2.68 -44.33 11.67
C ASN A 74 -3.44 -45.51 11.05
N GLU A 75 -3.77 -46.60 11.78
CA GLU A 75 -4.55 -47.73 11.22
C GLU A 75 -5.78 -48.12 12.07
N GLN A 76 -6.77 -47.22 12.01
CA GLN A 76 -8.22 -47.49 12.08
C GLN A 76 -8.81 -48.23 13.30
N THR A 77 -9.51 -47.48 14.16
CA THR A 77 -10.83 -47.86 14.67
C THR A 77 -11.72 -46.61 14.72
N GLU A 78 -13.00 -46.73 14.35
CA GLU A 78 -13.89 -45.59 14.13
C GLU A 78 -14.54 -45.08 15.42
N GLU A 79 -14.09 -43.94 15.96
CA GLU A 79 -14.90 -43.13 16.88
C GLU A 79 -15.13 -41.71 16.31
N ALA A 80 -16.35 -41.51 15.78
CA ALA A 80 -17.05 -40.23 15.64
C ALA A 80 -16.23 -38.97 15.26
N ASP A 81 -15.43 -39.03 14.20
CA ASP A 81 -14.73 -37.85 13.67
C ASP A 81 -15.74 -36.74 13.29
N ALA A 82 -15.59 -35.57 13.94
CA ALA A 82 -16.46 -34.41 13.77
C ALA A 82 -16.34 -33.77 12.38
N GLY A 83 -15.27 -34.06 11.63
CA GLY A 83 -15.09 -33.66 10.23
C GLY A 83 -15.62 -34.66 9.19
N SER A 84 -16.13 -35.83 9.62
CA SER A 84 -16.57 -36.88 8.69
C SER A 84 -17.83 -36.51 7.90
N PHE A 85 -17.80 -36.77 6.59
CA PHE A 85 -18.87 -36.42 5.63
C PHE A 85 -20.27 -36.91 6.05
N ASN A 86 -20.35 -38.08 6.70
CA ASN A 86 -21.62 -38.63 7.19
C ASN A 86 -22.22 -37.80 8.35
N ASN A 87 -21.39 -37.22 9.23
CA ASN A 87 -21.85 -36.41 10.35
C ASN A 87 -22.41 -35.05 9.88
N SER A 88 -21.73 -34.38 8.94
CA SER A 88 -22.17 -33.07 8.43
C SER A 88 -23.48 -33.14 7.63
N VAL A 89 -23.74 -34.27 6.96
CA VAL A 89 -25.02 -34.54 6.27
C VAL A 89 -26.14 -34.83 7.27
N ALA A 90 -25.87 -35.60 8.33
CA ALA A 90 -26.85 -35.89 9.38
C ALA A 90 -27.27 -34.63 10.18
N GLY A 91 -26.34 -33.70 10.42
CA GLY A 91 -26.57 -32.48 11.20
C GLY A 91 -27.20 -31.30 10.43
N GLN A 92 -27.61 -31.46 9.16
CA GLN A 92 -28.04 -30.38 8.26
C GLN A 92 -27.03 -29.22 8.06
N GLN A 93 -25.75 -29.45 8.38
CA GLN A 93 -24.70 -28.42 8.27
C GLN A 93 -23.92 -28.46 6.94
N ALA A 94 -24.08 -29.51 6.14
CA ALA A 94 -23.52 -29.61 4.79
C ALA A 94 -24.53 -29.17 3.70
N VAL A 95 -24.10 -28.31 2.79
CA VAL A 95 -24.78 -28.08 1.51
C VAL A 95 -24.24 -29.08 0.48
N LEU A 96 -25.11 -29.89 -0.10
CA LEU A 96 -24.75 -30.86 -1.14
C LEU A 96 -24.69 -30.19 -2.52
N GLU A 97 -23.51 -29.70 -2.91
CA GLU A 97 -23.23 -29.17 -4.26
C GLU A 97 -22.66 -30.29 -5.17
N THR A 98 -23.27 -30.50 -6.35
CA THR A 98 -22.90 -31.58 -7.28
C THR A 98 -21.73 -31.18 -8.16
N VAL A 99 -20.50 -31.48 -7.72
CA VAL A 99 -19.24 -31.23 -8.45
C VAL A 99 -19.05 -32.18 -9.63
N ALA A 100 -18.74 -31.63 -10.81
CA ALA A 100 -18.34 -32.41 -11.98
C ALA A 100 -16.83 -32.69 -11.93
N ARG A 101 -16.43 -33.98 -11.94
CA ARG A 101 -15.03 -34.38 -12.16
C ARG A 101 -14.79 -34.59 -13.64
N VAL A 102 -14.03 -33.68 -14.25
CA VAL A 102 -13.54 -33.86 -15.62
C VAL A 102 -12.24 -34.67 -15.57
N LYS A 103 -12.09 -35.59 -16.53
CA LYS A 103 -10.79 -36.13 -16.91
C LYS A 103 -10.62 -35.87 -18.41
N PRO A 104 -9.57 -35.16 -18.85
CA PRO A 104 -9.23 -35.14 -20.27
C PRO A 104 -8.94 -36.57 -20.73
N LYS A 105 -9.25 -36.85 -22.00
CA LYS A 105 -9.03 -38.16 -22.61
C LYS A 105 -8.26 -37.97 -23.91
N LYS A 106 -7.00 -38.40 -23.89
CA LYS A 106 -6.03 -38.24 -24.98
C LYS A 106 -6.57 -38.80 -26.30
N ASN A 107 -6.71 -37.92 -27.30
CA ASN A 107 -6.90 -38.29 -28.70
C ASN A 107 -5.58 -38.04 -29.44
N ASP A 108 -4.87 -39.09 -29.82
CA ASP A 108 -3.61 -38.99 -30.56
C ASP A 108 -3.86 -38.69 -32.05
N THR A 109 -3.95 -37.40 -32.39
CA THR A 109 -3.83 -36.90 -33.76
C THR A 109 -2.79 -35.79 -33.83
N LYS A 110 -1.66 -36.08 -34.47
CA LYS A 110 -0.62 -35.08 -34.77
C LYS A 110 -1.11 -34.15 -35.89
N GLU A 111 -1.15 -32.86 -35.62
CA GLU A 111 -1.08 -31.82 -36.65
C GLU A 111 0.11 -30.90 -36.32
N GLU A 112 0.99 -30.67 -37.29
CA GLU A 112 2.15 -29.81 -37.13
C GLU A 112 1.72 -28.33 -37.15
N LYS A 113 2.18 -27.54 -36.17
CA LYS A 113 2.01 -26.09 -36.14
C LYS A 113 3.36 -25.39 -36.27
N SER A 114 3.36 -24.29 -37.02
CA SER A 114 4.56 -23.52 -37.36
C SER A 114 5.09 -22.75 -36.15
N PHE A 115 6.39 -22.91 -35.86
CA PHE A 115 7.14 -22.17 -34.84
C PHE A 115 6.74 -20.69 -34.73
N GLN A 116 6.35 -20.25 -33.53
CA GLN A 116 6.32 -18.83 -33.17
C GLN A 116 7.28 -18.56 -32.00
N LEU A 117 7.83 -17.35 -31.94
CA LEU A 117 8.78 -16.95 -30.89
C LEU A 117 8.19 -16.98 -29.47
N HIS A 118 6.85 -17.03 -29.37
CA HIS A 118 6.11 -17.10 -28.11
C HIS A 118 6.22 -18.48 -27.43
N ASP A 119 6.46 -19.55 -28.21
CA ASP A 119 6.52 -20.93 -27.69
C ASP A 119 7.82 -21.21 -26.91
N VAL A 120 8.89 -20.46 -27.23
CA VAL A 120 10.23 -20.60 -26.62
C VAL A 120 10.21 -20.35 -25.10
N PHE A 121 9.28 -19.52 -24.63
CA PHE A 121 9.09 -19.23 -23.20
C PHE A 121 7.97 -20.07 -22.54
N ASN A 122 7.33 -20.99 -23.29
CA ASN A 122 6.13 -21.72 -22.84
C ASN A 122 6.33 -23.25 -22.81
N LEU A 123 7.59 -23.69 -22.78
CA LEU A 123 8.06 -25.07 -23.03
C LEU A 123 7.57 -26.17 -22.07
N ASP A 124 6.85 -25.83 -20.99
CA ASP A 124 6.50 -26.76 -19.91
C ASP A 124 4.99 -27.07 -19.82
N ASN A 125 4.16 -26.44 -20.66
CA ASN A 125 2.70 -26.41 -20.49
C ASN A 125 1.97 -27.64 -21.09
N GLU A 126 2.44 -28.19 -22.22
CA GLU A 126 1.73 -29.28 -22.94
C GLU A 126 1.73 -30.65 -22.25
N ASN A 127 2.64 -30.92 -21.31
CA ASN A 127 2.76 -32.22 -20.63
C ASN A 127 2.32 -32.21 -19.15
N ARG A 128 1.75 -31.09 -18.66
CA ARG A 128 1.52 -30.88 -17.21
C ARG A 128 0.08 -30.58 -16.81
N ALA A 129 -0.74 -30.03 -17.70
CA ALA A 129 -2.15 -29.77 -17.44
C ALA A 129 -3.03 -31.05 -17.53
N ASP A 130 -2.70 -31.96 -18.44
CA ASP A 130 -3.60 -33.01 -18.92
C ASP A 130 -3.74 -34.26 -18.02
N ASP A 131 -3.10 -34.31 -16.85
CA ASP A 131 -3.26 -35.43 -15.90
C ASP A 131 -3.80 -35.00 -14.51
N MET A 132 -4.07 -33.71 -14.30
CA MET A 132 -4.62 -33.21 -13.03
C MET A 132 -6.17 -33.22 -13.05
N PRO A 133 -6.84 -34.06 -12.23
CA PRO A 133 -8.30 -34.12 -12.21
C PRO A 133 -8.89 -32.86 -11.57
N THR A 134 -9.44 -31.98 -12.39
CA THR A 134 -10.17 -30.79 -11.94
C THR A 134 -11.56 -31.14 -11.42
N LEU A 135 -12.01 -30.38 -10.42
CA LEU A 135 -13.38 -30.38 -9.95
C LEU A 135 -14.00 -29.02 -10.30
N ILE A 136 -15.18 -29.03 -10.93
CA ILE A 136 -15.93 -27.83 -11.27
C ILE A 136 -17.19 -27.79 -10.42
N ASP A 137 -17.29 -26.77 -9.58
CA ASP A 137 -18.45 -26.48 -8.73
C ASP A 137 -19.59 -25.81 -9.51
N ARG A 138 -20.81 -25.84 -8.95
CA ARG A 138 -22.04 -25.25 -9.48
C ARG A 138 -21.95 -23.74 -9.78
N ARG A 139 -20.95 -23.04 -9.26
CA ARG A 139 -20.69 -21.61 -9.50
C ARG A 139 -19.56 -21.38 -10.52
N ASP A 140 -19.22 -22.40 -11.31
CA ASP A 140 -18.11 -22.47 -12.26
C ASP A 140 -16.72 -22.23 -11.64
N ASN A 141 -16.58 -22.40 -10.32
CA ASN A 141 -15.29 -22.40 -9.64
C ASN A 141 -14.52 -23.69 -9.99
N VAL A 142 -13.29 -23.55 -10.48
CA VAL A 142 -12.41 -24.66 -10.86
C VAL A 142 -11.39 -24.92 -9.75
N PHE A 143 -11.40 -26.13 -9.20
CA PHE A 143 -10.47 -26.57 -8.14
C PHE A 143 -9.53 -27.66 -8.66
N ILE A 144 -8.23 -27.52 -8.33
CA ILE A 144 -7.17 -28.48 -8.66
C ILE A 144 -6.80 -29.27 -7.41
N ILE A 145 -6.79 -30.60 -7.50
CA ILE A 145 -6.42 -31.47 -6.37
C ILE A 145 -4.89 -31.48 -6.21
N SER A 146 -4.37 -30.71 -5.24
CA SER A 146 -2.95 -30.38 -5.10
C SER A 146 -2.02 -31.50 -4.62
N ASN A 147 -2.54 -32.68 -4.25
CA ASN A 147 -1.75 -33.80 -3.71
C ASN A 147 -1.94 -35.13 -4.49
N PRO A 148 -1.18 -35.34 -5.58
CA PRO A 148 -1.00 -36.66 -6.17
C PRO A 148 0.05 -37.48 -5.41
N LYS A 149 -0.42 -38.36 -4.50
CA LYS A 149 0.30 -39.48 -3.85
C LYS A 149 1.84 -39.49 -4.01
N SER A 150 2.57 -38.74 -3.19
CA SER A 150 4.04 -38.88 -3.05
C SER A 150 4.44 -39.12 -1.60
N LYS A 151 5.41 -40.02 -1.38
CA LYS A 151 5.86 -40.47 -0.04
C LYS A 151 6.90 -39.53 0.60
N TYR A 152 7.26 -38.46 -0.09
CA TYR A 152 8.31 -37.50 0.28
C TYR A 152 7.86 -36.09 -0.09
N PRO A 153 8.26 -35.03 0.65
CA PRO A 153 7.94 -33.66 0.28
C PRO A 153 8.66 -33.27 -1.02
N VAL A 154 7.95 -33.33 -2.15
CA VAL A 154 8.43 -32.84 -3.44
C VAL A 154 8.34 -31.32 -3.44
N LEU A 155 9.47 -30.64 -3.72
CA LEU A 155 9.50 -29.18 -3.89
C LEU A 155 8.65 -28.78 -5.11
N GLN A 156 7.44 -28.28 -4.86
CA GLN A 156 6.63 -27.60 -5.86
C GLN A 156 7.22 -26.22 -6.11
N LEU A 157 7.89 -26.05 -7.25
CA LEU A 157 8.49 -24.79 -7.68
C LEU A 157 7.50 -24.03 -8.56
N ASP A 158 7.05 -22.85 -8.11
CA ASP A 158 6.26 -21.94 -8.95
C ASP A 158 7.18 -21.23 -9.96
N LEU A 159 7.39 -21.90 -11.09
CA LEU A 159 8.21 -21.38 -12.19
C LEU A 159 7.63 -20.10 -12.81
N ARG A 160 6.32 -19.86 -12.71
CA ARG A 160 5.69 -18.66 -13.26
C ARG A 160 6.00 -17.45 -12.42
N PHE A 161 5.83 -17.55 -11.10
CA PHE A 161 6.24 -16.49 -10.17
C PHE A 161 7.70 -16.07 -10.36
N ILE A 162 8.60 -17.06 -10.54
CA ILE A 162 10.03 -16.80 -10.78
C ILE A 162 10.24 -16.12 -12.14
N SER A 163 9.53 -16.56 -13.20
CA SER A 163 9.56 -15.92 -14.51
C SER A 163 9.09 -14.47 -14.45
N ASP A 164 7.94 -14.21 -13.82
CA ASP A 164 7.36 -12.89 -13.64
C ASP A 164 8.31 -11.95 -12.87
N LEU A 165 8.92 -12.42 -11.78
CA LEU A 165 9.90 -11.65 -11.02
C LEU A 165 11.14 -11.30 -11.87
N VAL A 166 11.66 -12.26 -12.65
CA VAL A 166 12.79 -12.02 -13.58
C VAL A 166 12.41 -11.02 -14.67
N VAL A 167 11.23 -11.15 -15.27
CA VAL A 167 10.68 -10.25 -16.30
C VAL A 167 10.52 -8.83 -15.75
N VAL A 168 10.02 -8.65 -14.53
CA VAL A 168 9.90 -7.35 -13.86
C VAL A 168 11.27 -6.75 -13.53
N ILE A 169 12.23 -7.54 -13.02
CA ILE A 169 13.59 -7.03 -12.72
C ILE A 169 14.30 -6.60 -14.01
N VAL A 170 14.32 -7.45 -15.04
CA VAL A 170 15.01 -7.17 -16.31
C VAL A 170 14.37 -5.98 -17.03
N SER A 171 13.05 -5.90 -17.09
CA SER A 171 12.37 -4.75 -17.69
C SER A 171 12.63 -3.46 -16.90
N ALA A 172 12.61 -3.49 -15.57
CA ALA A 172 12.97 -2.35 -14.73
C ALA A 172 14.42 -1.90 -14.95
N THR A 173 15.39 -2.83 -15.02
CA THR A 173 16.79 -2.51 -15.35
C THR A 173 16.91 -1.84 -16.73
N CYS A 174 16.26 -2.39 -17.77
CA CYS A 174 16.27 -1.82 -19.11
C CYS A 174 15.62 -0.43 -19.18
N GLY A 175 14.45 -0.24 -18.54
CA GLY A 175 13.76 1.06 -18.48
C GLY A 175 14.55 2.09 -17.68
N GLY A 176 15.11 1.70 -16.54
CA GLY A 176 15.99 2.54 -15.72
C GLY A 176 17.23 2.99 -16.49
N MET A 177 17.90 2.06 -17.19
CA MET A 177 19.05 2.37 -18.04
C MET A 177 18.67 3.33 -19.19
N ALA A 178 17.57 3.08 -19.89
CA ALA A 178 17.10 3.97 -20.96
C ALA A 178 16.81 5.40 -20.45
N PHE A 179 16.21 5.54 -19.26
CA PHE A 179 15.94 6.84 -18.65
C PHE A 179 17.20 7.53 -18.13
N ALA A 180 18.17 6.77 -17.61
CA ALA A 180 19.49 7.30 -17.25
C ALA A 180 20.23 7.85 -18.48
N CYS A 181 20.26 7.10 -19.59
CA CYS A 181 20.82 7.56 -20.88
C CYS A 181 20.10 8.80 -21.43
N ALA A 182 18.80 8.96 -21.15
CA ALA A 182 18.00 10.12 -21.55
C ALA A 182 18.13 11.34 -20.61
N GLY A 183 18.95 11.28 -19.55
CA GLY A 183 19.09 12.39 -18.58
C GLY A 183 17.81 12.62 -17.75
N GLN A 184 17.11 11.54 -17.42
CA GLN A 184 15.86 11.54 -16.64
C GLN A 184 16.03 10.71 -15.35
N PRO A 185 15.22 10.94 -14.29
CA PRO A 185 15.30 10.15 -13.07
C PRO A 185 15.00 8.67 -13.32
N VAL A 186 15.86 7.78 -12.84
CA VAL A 186 15.79 6.32 -13.04
C VAL A 186 14.47 5.74 -12.51
N ILE A 187 13.96 6.34 -11.42
CA ILE A 187 12.60 6.22 -10.86
C ILE A 187 11.52 6.08 -11.97
N THR A 188 11.56 6.96 -12.96
CA THR A 188 10.59 7.03 -14.07
C THR A 188 10.68 5.81 -14.98
N GLY A 189 11.90 5.31 -15.20
CA GLY A 189 12.18 4.15 -16.04
C GLY A 189 11.66 2.85 -15.44
N TYR A 190 11.77 2.68 -14.12
CA TYR A 190 11.19 1.53 -13.41
C TYR A 190 9.66 1.49 -13.57
N LEU A 191 8.99 2.62 -13.31
CA LEU A 191 7.54 2.72 -13.36
C LEU A 191 6.99 2.54 -14.78
N LEU A 192 7.63 3.15 -15.79
CA LEU A 192 7.21 2.98 -17.18
C LEU A 192 7.52 1.59 -17.74
N ALA A 193 8.62 0.95 -17.33
CA ALA A 193 8.87 -0.45 -17.66
C ALA A 193 7.76 -1.37 -17.13
N GLY A 194 7.35 -1.19 -15.86
CA GLY A 194 6.21 -1.88 -15.26
C GLY A 194 4.92 -1.70 -16.07
N SER A 195 4.63 -0.47 -16.50
CA SER A 195 3.43 -0.16 -17.30
C SER A 195 3.44 -0.77 -18.69
N VAL A 196 4.62 -1.00 -19.28
CA VAL A 196 4.78 -1.73 -20.55
C VAL A 196 4.68 -3.24 -20.35
N ILE A 197 5.23 -3.78 -19.25
CA ILE A 197 5.35 -5.24 -19.04
C ILE A 197 4.06 -5.89 -18.50
N GLY A 198 3.27 -5.13 -17.72
CA GLY A 198 2.05 -5.60 -17.08
C GLY A 198 0.83 -5.80 -18.02
N PRO A 199 -0.33 -6.19 -17.47
CA PRO A 199 -1.57 -6.48 -18.21
C PRO A 199 -2.16 -5.29 -18.96
N GLY A 200 -1.68 -4.07 -18.66
CA GLY A 200 -2.05 -2.85 -19.36
C GLY A 200 -1.34 -2.63 -20.68
N GLY A 201 -0.26 -3.37 -20.95
CA GLY A 201 0.65 -3.20 -22.09
C GLY A 201 0.87 -4.50 -22.85
N LEU A 202 1.96 -5.21 -22.56
CA LEU A 202 2.38 -6.44 -23.25
C LEU A 202 1.91 -7.73 -22.54
N SER A 203 1.39 -7.64 -21.31
CA SER A 203 0.82 -8.78 -20.57
C SER A 203 1.78 -9.97 -20.39
N PHE A 204 3.07 -9.70 -20.17
CA PHE A 204 4.06 -10.75 -19.89
C PHE A 204 4.02 -11.28 -18.45
N VAL A 205 3.41 -10.52 -17.54
CA VAL A 205 3.25 -10.89 -16.11
C VAL A 205 1.85 -11.42 -15.87
N SER A 206 1.75 -12.60 -15.26
CA SER A 206 0.50 -13.32 -15.00
C SER A 206 0.08 -13.26 -13.52
N GLU A 207 0.99 -13.52 -12.58
CA GLU A 207 0.69 -13.67 -11.15
C GLU A 207 0.87 -12.34 -10.36
N LEU A 208 0.23 -11.28 -10.86
CA LEU A 208 0.32 -9.89 -10.37
C LEU A 208 0.28 -9.73 -8.83
N VAL A 209 -0.63 -10.41 -8.15
CA VAL A 209 -0.82 -10.30 -6.69
C VAL A 209 0.40 -10.84 -5.93
N GLN A 210 1.05 -11.89 -6.43
CA GLN A 210 2.28 -12.43 -5.83
C GLN A 210 3.44 -11.44 -6.01
N VAL A 211 3.57 -10.87 -7.21
CA VAL A 211 4.60 -9.85 -7.49
C VAL A 211 4.38 -8.60 -6.65
N GLU A 212 3.15 -8.10 -6.53
CA GLU A 212 2.80 -6.95 -5.68
C GLU A 212 3.12 -7.21 -4.20
N THR A 213 2.84 -8.43 -3.70
CA THR A 213 3.15 -8.83 -2.32
C THR A 213 4.66 -8.80 -2.05
N VAL A 214 5.50 -9.27 -2.99
CA VAL A 214 6.96 -9.22 -2.84
C VAL A 214 7.50 -7.80 -3.10
N ALA A 215 6.84 -7.03 -3.94
CA ALA A 215 7.17 -5.63 -4.20
C ALA A 215 6.91 -4.73 -2.99
N GLN A 216 5.94 -5.05 -2.12
CA GLN A 216 5.62 -4.25 -0.92
C GLN A 216 6.80 -4.15 0.07
N PHE A 217 7.72 -5.13 0.09
CA PHE A 217 8.98 -5.03 0.84
C PHE A 217 9.83 -3.80 0.43
N GLY A 218 9.64 -3.27 -0.79
CA GLY A 218 10.28 -2.04 -1.24
C GLY A 218 9.85 -0.80 -0.48
N VAL A 219 8.57 -0.67 -0.15
CA VAL A 219 8.08 0.45 0.68
C VAL A 219 8.63 0.34 2.09
N ILE A 220 8.59 -0.87 2.65
CA ILE A 220 9.10 -1.22 3.98
C ILE A 220 10.58 -0.83 4.12
N PHE A 221 11.45 -1.27 3.20
CA PHE A 221 12.88 -0.95 3.28
C PHE A 221 13.21 0.50 2.93
N LEU A 222 12.42 1.15 2.05
CA LEU A 222 12.57 2.58 1.74
C LEU A 222 12.21 3.48 2.93
N LEU A 223 11.11 3.18 3.62
CA LEU A 223 10.68 3.90 4.82
C LEU A 223 11.57 3.62 6.03
N PHE A 224 12.05 2.39 6.19
CA PHE A 224 13.04 2.05 7.21
C PHE A 224 14.34 2.83 7.01
N ALA A 225 14.88 2.85 5.79
CA ALA A 225 16.09 3.60 5.49
C ALA A 225 15.90 5.12 5.66
N LEU A 226 14.74 5.67 5.27
CA LEU A 226 14.41 7.05 5.61
C LEU A 226 14.42 7.26 7.12
N GLY A 227 13.81 6.36 7.90
CA GLY A 227 13.78 6.43 9.35
C GLY A 227 15.19 6.48 9.97
N LEU A 228 16.15 5.73 9.41
CA LEU A 228 17.58 5.76 9.79
C LEU A 228 18.22 7.13 9.51
N GLU A 229 17.98 7.70 8.33
CA GLU A 229 18.50 9.02 7.93
C GLU A 229 17.83 10.18 8.69
N PHE A 230 16.63 9.95 9.24
CA PHE A 230 15.75 11.01 9.73
C PHE A 230 15.86 11.25 11.24
N SER A 231 16.30 12.46 11.59
CA SER A 231 16.57 12.84 12.98
C SER A 231 15.32 13.36 13.70
N VAL A 232 14.93 12.70 14.80
CA VAL A 232 13.77 13.02 15.65
C VAL A 232 13.79 14.46 16.16
N THR A 233 14.98 15.04 16.40
CA THR A 233 15.13 16.43 16.85
C THR A 233 14.65 17.42 15.79
N LYS A 234 14.89 17.13 14.51
CA LYS A 234 14.48 17.94 13.37
C LYS A 234 12.96 17.87 13.14
N LEU A 235 12.38 16.66 13.19
CA LEU A 235 10.91 16.48 13.14
C LEU A 235 10.21 17.31 14.24
N ARG A 236 10.78 17.38 15.44
CA ARG A 236 10.21 18.13 16.57
C ARG A 236 10.04 19.63 16.28
N VAL A 237 10.86 20.21 15.39
CA VAL A 237 10.74 21.61 14.94
C VAL A 237 9.53 21.77 14.03
N VAL A 238 9.37 20.90 13.02
CA VAL A 238 8.30 20.98 12.01
C VAL A 238 6.97 20.33 12.45
N ARG A 239 6.94 19.67 13.62
CA ARG A 239 5.82 18.81 14.09
C ARG A 239 4.43 19.44 13.99
N ALA A 240 4.31 20.75 14.20
CA ALA A 240 3.03 21.45 14.15
C ALA A 240 2.46 21.47 12.71
N VAL A 241 3.30 21.72 11.71
CA VAL A 241 2.89 21.72 10.30
C VAL A 241 2.71 20.29 9.78
N ALA A 242 3.66 19.42 10.11
CA ALA A 242 3.62 18.00 9.73
C ALA A 242 2.33 17.31 10.22
N VAL A 243 1.94 17.52 11.48
CA VAL A 243 0.76 16.87 12.07
C VAL A 243 -0.51 17.70 11.89
N LEU A 244 -0.58 18.93 12.41
CA LEU A 244 -1.83 19.70 12.37
C LEU A 244 -2.10 20.25 10.97
N GLY A 245 -1.06 20.72 10.26
CA GLY A 245 -1.18 21.08 8.84
C GLY A 245 -1.48 19.87 7.96
N GLY A 246 -0.84 18.72 8.21
CA GLY A 246 -1.10 17.47 7.52
C GLY A 246 -2.52 16.92 7.71
N LEU A 247 -3.15 17.11 8.89
CA LEU A 247 -4.57 16.81 9.10
C LEU A 247 -5.46 17.86 8.42
N LEU A 248 -5.10 19.14 8.53
CA LEU A 248 -5.88 20.26 7.98
C LEU A 248 -5.99 20.20 6.45
N GLN A 249 -4.93 19.84 5.72
CA GLN A 249 -5.02 19.63 4.26
C GLN A 249 -6.00 18.50 3.90
N ILE A 250 -6.03 17.38 4.65
CA ILE A 250 -6.92 16.23 4.37
C ILE A 250 -8.37 16.67 4.61
N PHE A 251 -8.61 17.36 5.73
CA PHE A 251 -9.91 17.95 6.04
C PHE A 251 -10.37 18.98 4.99
N LEU A 252 -9.50 19.91 4.59
CA LEU A 252 -9.81 20.90 3.55
C LEU A 252 -10.12 20.26 2.20
N PHE A 253 -9.40 19.19 1.82
CA PHE A 253 -9.70 18.42 0.61
C PHE A 253 -11.03 17.70 0.68
N MET A 254 -11.33 17.02 1.80
CA MET A 254 -12.63 16.39 2.06
C MET A 254 -13.78 17.39 1.95
N CYS A 255 -13.64 18.58 2.57
CA CYS A 255 -14.64 19.64 2.47
C CYS A 255 -14.76 20.19 1.04
N LEU A 256 -13.66 20.53 0.38
CA LEU A 256 -13.67 21.13 -0.95
C LEU A 256 -14.35 20.22 -2.00
N CYS A 257 -13.99 18.94 -2.02
CA CYS A 257 -14.59 17.97 -2.93
C CYS A 257 -16.03 17.58 -2.51
N GLY A 258 -16.33 17.48 -1.22
CA GLY A 258 -17.67 17.21 -0.70
C GLY A 258 -18.69 18.32 -1.04
N ILE A 259 -18.27 19.59 -0.89
CA ILE A 259 -19.11 20.74 -1.24
C ILE A 259 -19.28 20.83 -2.77
N THR A 260 -18.22 20.64 -3.56
CA THR A 260 -18.32 20.68 -5.02
C THR A 260 -19.20 19.56 -5.58
N ALA A 261 -19.13 18.35 -5.01
CA ALA A 261 -20.02 17.25 -5.38
C ALA A 261 -21.50 17.62 -5.15
N SER A 262 -21.84 18.15 -3.96
CA SER A 262 -23.19 18.61 -3.62
C SER A 262 -23.73 19.63 -4.64
N LEU A 263 -22.92 20.63 -5.01
CA LEU A 263 -23.31 21.68 -5.95
C LEU A 263 -23.43 21.21 -7.41
N CYS A 264 -22.77 20.10 -7.76
CA CYS A 264 -22.93 19.45 -9.06
C CYS A 264 -24.05 18.39 -9.06
N GLY A 265 -24.84 18.29 -7.98
CA GLY A 265 -25.93 17.32 -7.83
C GLY A 265 -25.48 15.89 -7.48
N GLY A 266 -24.19 15.70 -7.16
CA GLY A 266 -23.62 14.43 -6.70
C GLY A 266 -23.79 14.21 -5.20
N LYS A 267 -23.51 12.98 -4.75
CA LYS A 267 -23.59 12.63 -3.32
C LYS A 267 -22.47 13.33 -2.54
N PRO A 268 -22.76 13.99 -1.40
CA PRO A 268 -21.70 14.64 -0.62
C PRO A 268 -20.72 13.64 0.01
N SER A 269 -21.15 12.42 0.34
CA SER A 269 -20.25 11.37 0.87
C SER A 269 -19.25 10.86 -0.16
N GLU A 270 -19.66 10.74 -1.42
CA GLU A 270 -18.80 10.41 -2.56
C GLU A 270 -17.79 11.55 -2.80
N GLY A 271 -18.23 12.82 -2.74
CA GLY A 271 -17.33 13.97 -2.80
C GLY A 271 -16.32 14.04 -1.64
N VAL A 272 -16.74 13.74 -0.42
CA VAL A 272 -15.84 13.66 0.75
C VAL A 272 -14.82 12.52 0.55
N PHE A 273 -15.23 11.36 0.04
CA PHE A 273 -14.30 10.29 -0.31
C PHE A 273 -13.30 10.72 -1.38
N VAL A 274 -13.73 11.36 -2.46
CA VAL A 274 -12.85 11.90 -3.52
C VAL A 274 -11.84 12.88 -2.93
N GLY A 275 -12.25 13.74 -2.00
CA GLY A 275 -11.35 14.65 -1.28
C GLY A 275 -10.30 13.89 -0.47
N ALA A 276 -10.72 12.92 0.35
CA ALA A 276 -9.80 12.07 1.11
C ALA A 276 -8.79 11.35 0.20
N PHE A 277 -9.27 10.72 -0.88
CA PHE A 277 -8.48 10.03 -1.89
C PHE A 277 -7.44 10.95 -2.55
N LEU A 278 -7.84 12.14 -3.02
CA LEU A 278 -6.93 13.10 -3.67
C LEU A 278 -5.92 13.72 -2.69
N SER A 279 -6.26 13.80 -1.40
CA SER A 279 -5.35 14.32 -0.38
C SER A 279 -4.13 13.44 -0.14
N MET A 280 -4.23 12.11 -0.38
CA MET A 280 -3.13 11.16 -0.27
C MET A 280 -2.05 11.41 -1.34
N SER A 281 -0.79 11.44 -0.95
CA SER A 281 0.36 11.71 -1.84
C SER A 281 1.28 10.48 -1.90
N SER A 282 2.19 10.41 -2.88
CA SER A 282 3.04 9.22 -3.04
C SER A 282 4.25 9.27 -2.12
N THR A 283 4.22 8.50 -1.03
CA THR A 283 5.33 8.44 -0.10
C THR A 283 6.58 7.88 -0.78
N ALA A 284 6.52 6.70 -1.41
CA ALA A 284 7.72 6.08 -1.98
C ALA A 284 8.40 6.95 -3.05
N VAL A 285 7.64 7.54 -3.99
CA VAL A 285 8.20 8.31 -5.10
C VAL A 285 8.78 9.64 -4.62
N VAL A 286 8.11 10.34 -3.69
CA VAL A 286 8.61 11.61 -3.15
C VAL A 286 9.86 11.41 -2.31
N LEU A 287 9.90 10.36 -1.47
CA LEU A 287 11.07 10.06 -0.66
C LEU A 287 12.30 9.73 -1.53
N LYS A 288 12.14 8.88 -2.55
CA LYS A 288 13.25 8.52 -3.43
C LYS A 288 13.82 9.75 -4.16
N PHE A 289 12.97 10.70 -4.57
CA PHE A 289 13.45 11.97 -5.14
C PHE A 289 14.12 12.89 -4.10
N LEU A 290 13.60 12.99 -2.87
CA LEU A 290 14.24 13.77 -1.80
C LEU A 290 15.63 13.21 -1.42
N MET A 291 15.80 11.88 -1.46
CA MET A 291 17.08 11.18 -1.31
C MET A 291 18.03 11.50 -2.46
N GLU A 292 17.61 11.31 -3.72
CA GLU A 292 18.42 11.63 -4.92
C GLU A 292 18.83 13.12 -5.01
N ARG A 293 18.10 14.01 -4.31
CA ARG A 293 18.42 15.44 -4.18
C ARG A 293 19.09 15.83 -2.85
N ASN A 294 19.45 14.88 -1.98
CA ASN A 294 19.98 15.12 -0.62
C ASN A 294 19.17 16.15 0.20
N SER A 295 17.88 16.32 -0.12
CA SER A 295 17.05 17.44 0.34
C SER A 295 16.18 17.08 1.55
N ILE A 296 16.22 15.82 2.00
CA ILE A 296 15.62 15.28 3.24
C ILE A 296 15.88 16.19 4.45
N ASN A 297 17.15 16.60 4.59
CA ASN A 297 17.62 17.41 5.71
C ASN A 297 17.22 18.89 5.61
N ALA A 298 16.77 19.37 4.45
CA ALA A 298 16.31 20.74 4.27
C ALA A 298 14.92 20.94 4.89
N LEU A 299 14.63 22.17 5.31
CA LEU A 299 13.40 22.51 6.04
C LEU A 299 12.11 22.23 5.23
N HIS A 300 12.14 22.33 3.90
CA HIS A 300 11.01 21.89 3.05
C HIS A 300 10.88 20.36 2.99
N GLY A 301 12.00 19.63 2.91
CA GLY A 301 12.02 18.17 2.94
C GLY A 301 11.47 17.61 4.25
N GLN A 302 11.87 18.17 5.39
CA GLN A 302 11.36 17.78 6.71
C GLN A 302 9.84 17.97 6.86
N VAL A 303 9.28 19.09 6.37
CA VAL A 303 7.81 19.30 6.38
C VAL A 303 7.13 18.30 5.44
N THR A 304 7.65 18.11 4.23
CA THR A 304 7.13 17.13 3.25
C THR A 304 7.09 15.72 3.85
N ILE A 305 8.22 15.24 4.39
CA ILE A 305 8.37 13.93 5.04
C ILE A 305 7.41 13.79 6.23
N GLY A 306 7.39 14.76 7.14
CA GLY A 306 6.51 14.73 8.30
C GLY A 306 5.02 14.66 7.92
N THR A 307 4.64 15.31 6.83
CA THR A 307 3.28 15.28 6.28
C THR A 307 2.96 13.96 5.58
N LEU A 308 3.91 13.33 4.87
CA LEU A 308 3.74 12.00 4.27
C LEU A 308 3.51 10.92 5.34
N ILE A 309 4.35 10.90 6.37
CA ILE A 309 4.23 9.95 7.50
C ILE A 309 2.85 10.09 8.17
N LEU A 310 2.31 11.30 8.27
CA LEU A 310 0.96 11.51 8.77
C LEU A 310 -0.12 11.02 7.78
N GLN A 311 0.04 11.27 6.49
CA GLN A 311 -0.88 10.74 5.47
C GLN A 311 -0.96 9.21 5.54
N ASP A 312 0.18 8.53 5.67
CA ASP A 312 0.22 7.06 5.80
C ASP A 312 -0.38 6.57 7.13
N CYS A 313 -0.21 7.30 8.24
CA CYS A 313 -0.99 7.07 9.47
C CYS A 313 -2.51 7.24 9.23
N ALA A 314 -2.88 8.24 8.42
CA ALA A 314 -4.27 8.58 8.15
C ALA A 314 -4.97 7.58 7.22
N VAL A 315 -4.26 6.79 6.40
CA VAL A 315 -4.88 5.73 5.56
C VAL A 315 -5.74 4.77 6.40
N GLY A 316 -5.27 4.36 7.58
CA GLY A 316 -6.04 3.51 8.50
C GLY A 316 -7.32 4.18 9.00
N LEU A 317 -7.26 5.49 9.30
CA LEU A 317 -8.42 6.30 9.68
C LEU A 317 -9.38 6.47 8.48
N LEU A 318 -8.87 6.69 7.27
CA LEU A 318 -9.70 6.75 6.07
C LEU A 318 -10.40 5.41 5.79
N PHE A 319 -9.74 4.27 5.99
CA PHE A 319 -10.37 2.95 5.82
C PHE A 319 -11.57 2.73 6.76
N ALA A 320 -11.43 3.02 8.05
CA ALA A 320 -12.54 2.85 9.00
C ALA A 320 -13.59 3.98 8.92
N LEU A 321 -13.33 5.03 8.12
CA LEU A 321 -14.31 6.05 7.74
C LEU A 321 -15.17 5.62 6.52
N LEU A 322 -14.66 4.75 5.62
CA LEU A 322 -15.40 4.33 4.42
C LEU A 322 -16.80 3.73 4.71
N PRO A 323 -17.02 2.86 5.72
CA PRO A 323 -18.35 2.32 6.02
C PRO A 323 -19.37 3.38 6.42
N VAL A 324 -18.90 4.51 6.96
CA VAL A 324 -19.74 5.64 7.36
C VAL A 324 -20.20 6.43 6.12
N LEU A 325 -19.27 6.69 5.19
CA LEU A 325 -19.54 7.41 3.95
C LEU A 325 -20.40 6.57 2.98
N GLY A 326 -20.19 5.25 2.96
CA GLY A 326 -21.04 4.29 2.24
C GLY A 326 -22.42 4.05 2.87
N GLY A 327 -22.70 4.64 4.04
CA GLY A 327 -23.98 4.50 4.73
C GLY A 327 -24.24 3.12 5.37
N SER A 328 -23.27 2.20 5.32
CA SER A 328 -23.37 0.86 5.92
C SER A 328 -23.08 0.84 7.43
N SER A 329 -22.73 1.99 8.02
CA SER A 329 -22.50 2.15 9.46
C SER A 329 -22.90 3.54 9.92
N GLY A 330 -23.63 3.63 11.03
CA GLY A 330 -24.03 4.91 11.62
C GLY A 330 -22.83 5.74 12.10
N ILE A 331 -22.99 7.07 12.11
CA ILE A 331 -21.93 8.04 12.45
C ILE A 331 -21.26 7.71 13.79
N LEU A 332 -22.04 7.29 14.81
CA LEU A 332 -21.53 6.91 16.12
C LEU A 332 -20.54 5.73 16.04
N GLN A 333 -20.85 4.69 15.27
CA GLN A 333 -19.97 3.54 15.04
C GLN A 333 -18.68 3.93 14.30
N GLY A 334 -18.81 4.89 13.37
CA GLY A 334 -17.67 5.53 12.72
C GLY A 334 -16.74 6.23 13.72
N VAL A 335 -17.28 7.12 14.56
CA VAL A 335 -16.52 7.86 15.58
C VAL A 335 -15.87 6.91 16.59
N ILE A 336 -16.55 5.84 17.01
CA ILE A 336 -15.98 4.81 17.88
C ILE A 336 -14.80 4.10 17.18
N SER A 337 -14.94 3.76 15.90
CA SER A 337 -13.87 3.11 15.12
C SER A 337 -12.66 4.02 14.91
N MET A 338 -12.88 5.31 14.59
CA MET A 338 -11.82 6.33 14.55
C MET A 338 -11.09 6.45 15.87
N THR A 339 -11.85 6.58 16.97
CA THR A 339 -11.28 6.77 18.30
C THR A 339 -10.47 5.56 18.73
N LYS A 340 -10.95 4.34 18.46
CA LYS A 340 -10.22 3.09 18.72
C LYS A 340 -8.89 3.06 17.98
N LEU A 341 -8.88 3.35 16.67
CA LEU A 341 -7.66 3.30 15.87
C LEU A 341 -6.66 4.41 16.27
N LEU A 342 -7.15 5.61 16.56
CA LEU A 342 -6.33 6.74 17.02
C LEU A 342 -5.67 6.46 18.38
N VAL A 343 -6.42 5.90 19.33
CA VAL A 343 -5.87 5.47 20.64
C VAL A 343 -4.81 4.39 20.42
N LEU A 344 -5.07 3.41 19.55
CA LEU A 344 -4.14 2.32 19.26
C LEU A 344 -2.84 2.81 18.61
N LEU A 345 -2.93 3.74 17.66
CA LEU A 345 -1.80 4.44 17.04
C LEU A 345 -0.94 5.17 18.08
N ILE A 346 -1.57 5.94 18.97
CA ILE A 346 -0.86 6.67 20.04
C ILE A 346 -0.19 5.71 21.01
N THR A 347 -0.88 4.62 21.40
CA THR A 347 -0.33 3.58 22.29
C THR A 347 0.85 2.85 21.65
N PHE A 348 0.76 2.47 20.38
CA PHE A 348 1.86 1.83 19.63
C PHE A 348 3.10 2.73 19.58
N LEU A 349 2.96 3.99 19.19
CA LEU A 349 4.06 4.95 19.13
C LEU A 349 4.67 5.25 20.52
N ALA A 350 3.84 5.26 21.58
CA ALA A 350 4.34 5.40 22.95
C ALA A 350 5.17 4.17 23.39
N ILE A 351 4.71 2.95 23.10
CA ILE A 351 5.42 1.71 23.40
C ILE A 351 6.75 1.65 22.64
N LEU A 352 6.76 1.93 21.33
CA LEU A 352 8.00 1.97 20.54
C LEU A 352 8.98 3.04 21.05
N SER A 353 8.50 4.22 21.44
CA SER A 353 9.33 5.29 22.01
C SER A 353 10.02 4.90 23.33
N ILE A 354 9.36 4.06 24.14
CA ILE A 354 9.96 3.46 25.34
C ILE A 354 10.97 2.37 24.95
N PHE A 355 10.57 1.42 24.10
CA PHE A 355 11.40 0.29 23.66
C PHE A 355 12.68 0.74 22.95
N SER A 356 12.61 1.84 22.20
CA SER A 356 13.73 2.51 21.51
C SER A 356 14.87 2.92 22.45
N ARG A 357 14.58 3.26 23.71
CA ARG A 357 15.60 3.75 24.65
C ARG A 357 16.36 2.64 25.36
N THR A 358 15.74 1.46 25.46
CA THR A 358 16.25 0.36 26.30
C THR A 358 16.67 -0.84 25.47
N CYS A 359 15.81 -1.32 24.56
CA CYS A 359 16.06 -2.56 23.84
C CYS A 359 16.97 -2.33 22.62
N VAL A 360 16.68 -1.32 21.79
CA VAL A 360 17.42 -1.11 20.53
C VAL A 360 18.93 -0.86 20.74
N PRO A 361 19.39 0.00 21.68
CA PRO A 361 20.81 0.20 21.91
C PRO A 361 21.51 -1.05 22.48
N TRP A 362 20.77 -1.90 23.20
CA TRP A 362 21.29 -3.17 23.72
C TRP A 362 21.40 -4.22 22.61
N PHE A 363 20.34 -4.39 21.82
CA PHE A 363 20.25 -5.33 20.69
C PHE A 363 21.33 -5.05 19.63
N LEU A 364 21.48 -3.78 19.19
CA LEU A 364 22.49 -3.42 18.20
C LEU A 364 23.93 -3.57 18.72
N LYS A 365 24.19 -3.29 20.01
CA LYS A 365 25.52 -3.50 20.61
C LYS A 365 25.83 -4.99 20.79
N LEU A 366 24.83 -5.80 21.16
CA LEU A 366 24.95 -7.26 21.20
C LEU A 366 25.24 -7.83 19.82
N MET A 367 24.50 -7.38 18.79
CA MET A 367 24.76 -7.73 17.39
C MET A 367 26.20 -7.42 16.99
N ILE A 368 26.66 -6.17 17.12
CA ILE A 368 28.03 -5.78 16.71
C ILE A 368 29.10 -6.58 17.45
N SER A 369 28.93 -6.82 18.75
CA SER A 369 29.84 -7.67 19.53
C SER A 369 29.97 -9.08 18.92
N LEU A 370 28.83 -9.71 18.59
CA LEU A 370 28.79 -11.04 17.95
C LEU A 370 29.22 -11.02 16.48
N SER A 371 29.03 -9.91 15.77
CA SER A 371 29.30 -9.72 14.34
C SER A 371 30.76 -9.33 14.04
N SER A 372 31.68 -9.47 15.00
CA SER A 372 33.08 -8.99 14.94
C SER A 372 33.97 -9.56 13.80
N GLN A 373 33.42 -10.37 12.88
CA GLN A 373 34.10 -10.88 11.69
C GLN A 373 33.30 -10.78 10.38
N THR A 374 31.98 -10.55 10.41
CA THR A 374 31.15 -10.45 9.18
C THR A 374 30.04 -9.41 9.35
N ASN A 375 29.77 -8.63 8.29
CA ASN A 375 28.68 -7.65 8.28
C ASN A 375 27.29 -8.28 8.04
N GLU A 376 27.26 -9.49 7.46
CA GLU A 376 26.05 -10.22 7.04
C GLU A 376 25.06 -10.44 8.18
N LEU A 377 25.54 -10.86 9.36
CA LEU A 377 24.69 -11.09 10.53
C LEU A 377 24.05 -9.80 11.04
N TYR A 378 24.80 -8.69 11.03
CA TYR A 378 24.31 -7.36 11.40
C TYR A 378 23.26 -6.84 10.40
N GLN A 379 23.51 -7.00 9.09
CA GLN A 379 22.57 -6.67 8.02
C GLN A 379 21.26 -7.47 8.16
N LEU A 380 21.35 -8.79 8.33
CA LEU A 380 20.20 -9.68 8.48
C LEU A 380 19.39 -9.35 9.75
N ALA A 381 20.04 -9.09 10.89
CA ALA A 381 19.35 -8.76 12.13
C ALA A 381 18.73 -7.34 12.11
N SER A 382 19.32 -6.39 11.37
CA SER A 382 18.70 -5.10 11.07
C SER A 382 17.42 -5.25 10.25
N VAL A 383 17.47 -6.05 9.17
CA VAL A 383 16.30 -6.40 8.35
C VAL A 383 15.23 -7.12 9.17
N ALA A 384 15.61 -8.10 10.00
CA ALA A 384 14.68 -8.83 10.86
C ALA A 384 13.99 -7.89 11.88
N PHE A 385 14.71 -6.94 12.47
CA PHE A 385 14.13 -5.93 13.35
C PHE A 385 13.13 -5.01 12.62
N CYS A 386 13.49 -4.52 11.43
CA CYS A 386 12.59 -3.75 10.57
C CYS A 386 11.28 -4.51 10.30
N LEU A 387 11.38 -5.76 9.83
CA LEU A 387 10.23 -6.59 9.50
C LEU A 387 9.37 -6.95 10.72
N LEU A 388 9.98 -7.21 11.88
CA LEU A 388 9.26 -7.54 13.11
C LEU A 388 8.42 -6.35 13.61
N VAL A 389 8.97 -5.13 13.58
CA VAL A 389 8.24 -3.92 13.99
C VAL A 389 7.18 -3.53 12.96
N ALA A 390 7.45 -3.70 11.65
CA ALA A 390 6.44 -3.54 10.60
C ALA A 390 5.26 -4.51 10.79
N TRP A 391 5.54 -5.80 10.95
CA TRP A 391 4.54 -6.84 11.18
C TRP A 391 3.76 -6.63 12.50
N CYS A 392 4.41 -6.14 13.55
CA CYS A 392 3.73 -5.74 14.78
C CYS A 392 2.73 -4.60 14.54
N SER A 393 3.05 -3.64 13.67
CA SER A 393 2.14 -2.56 13.25
C SER A 393 0.91 -3.10 12.50
N ASP A 394 1.12 -3.98 11.51
CA ASP A 394 0.05 -4.67 10.76
C ASP A 394 -0.89 -5.48 11.68
N LYS A 395 -0.33 -6.23 12.64
CA LYS A 395 -1.13 -6.99 13.61
C LYS A 395 -1.96 -6.12 14.56
N LEU A 396 -1.70 -4.83 14.63
CA LEU A 396 -2.53 -3.85 15.34
C LEU A 396 -3.50 -3.11 14.41
N GLY A 397 -3.55 -3.44 13.11
CA GLY A 397 -4.37 -2.74 12.12
C GLY A 397 -3.84 -1.35 11.74
N LEU A 398 -2.55 -1.09 12.00
CA LEU A 398 -1.80 0.05 11.48
C LEU A 398 -1.09 -0.35 10.18
N SER A 399 -0.39 0.58 9.54
CA SER A 399 0.34 0.32 8.29
C SER A 399 1.72 -0.31 8.52
N LEU A 400 2.16 -1.19 7.60
CA LEU A 400 3.52 -1.77 7.56
C LEU A 400 4.56 -0.65 7.36
N GLU A 401 4.15 0.36 6.61
CA GLU A 401 4.82 1.61 6.30
C GLU A 401 5.13 2.42 7.56
N LEU A 402 4.16 2.58 8.46
CA LEU A 402 4.39 3.23 9.75
C LEU A 402 5.35 2.44 10.64
N GLY A 403 5.18 1.12 10.73
CA GLY A 403 6.03 0.28 11.58
C GLY A 403 7.47 0.24 11.11
N SER A 404 7.70 0.13 9.79
CA SER A 404 9.03 0.15 9.19
C SER A 404 9.72 1.51 9.32
N PHE A 405 9.01 2.62 9.08
CA PHE A 405 9.53 3.96 9.37
C PHE A 405 9.89 4.13 10.86
N ALA A 406 9.00 3.71 11.75
CA ALA A 406 9.22 3.79 13.20
C ALA A 406 10.46 2.96 13.62
N ALA A 407 10.66 1.76 13.06
CA ALA A 407 11.84 0.94 13.31
C ALA A 407 13.14 1.66 12.91
N GLY A 408 13.16 2.31 11.74
CA GLY A 408 14.30 3.12 11.31
C GLY A 408 14.57 4.28 12.28
N VAL A 409 13.51 5.00 12.67
CA VAL A 409 13.60 6.10 13.65
C VAL A 409 14.09 5.64 15.03
N MET A 410 13.74 4.42 15.46
CA MET A 410 14.24 3.88 16.73
C MET A 410 15.77 3.70 16.68
N ILE A 411 16.28 3.18 15.56
CA ILE A 411 17.73 3.02 15.34
C ILE A 411 18.43 4.37 15.11
N SER A 412 17.77 5.37 14.50
CA SER A 412 18.34 6.71 14.27
C SER A 412 18.62 7.52 15.55
N THR A 413 18.12 7.03 16.71
CA THR A 413 18.51 7.55 18.03
C THR A 413 19.82 6.99 18.58
N THR A 414 20.51 6.12 17.83
CA THR A 414 21.78 5.48 18.21
C THR A 414 22.93 5.89 17.30
N ASP A 415 24.16 5.83 17.81
CA ASP A 415 25.40 6.17 17.07
C ASP A 415 25.66 5.24 15.86
N LEU A 416 24.86 4.18 15.70
CA LEU A 416 25.00 3.13 14.70
C LEU A 416 24.11 3.34 13.47
N ALA A 417 23.33 4.43 13.42
CA ALA A 417 22.34 4.69 12.38
C ALA A 417 22.92 4.68 10.96
N GLN A 418 24.08 5.32 10.76
CA GLN A 418 24.74 5.37 9.45
C GLN A 418 25.27 4.00 9.02
N HIS A 419 25.88 3.23 9.93
CA HIS A 419 26.31 1.87 9.62
C HIS A 419 25.12 0.96 9.30
N THR A 420 23.99 1.12 9.98
CA THR A 420 22.74 0.43 9.64
C THR A 420 22.27 0.77 8.22
N LEU A 421 22.36 2.05 7.84
CA LEU A 421 21.93 2.55 6.53
C LEU A 421 22.78 1.97 5.41
N GLU A 422 24.11 2.02 5.54
CA GLU A 422 25.07 1.50 4.55
C GLU A 422 24.83 0.02 4.26
N GLN A 423 24.46 -0.78 5.28
CA GLN A 423 24.18 -2.20 5.12
C GLN A 423 22.80 -2.48 4.49
N VAL A 424 21.78 -1.63 4.70
CA VAL A 424 20.42 -1.87 4.18
C VAL A 424 20.15 -1.13 2.86
N GLU A 425 20.98 -0.15 2.48
CA GLU A 425 20.91 0.56 1.20
C GLU A 425 20.84 -0.36 -0.04
N PRO A 426 21.64 -1.44 -0.19
CA PRO A 426 21.54 -2.33 -1.34
C PRO A 426 20.17 -3.02 -1.44
N ILE A 427 19.66 -3.52 -0.31
CA ILE A 427 18.36 -4.20 -0.20
C ILE A 427 17.23 -3.21 -0.53
N ARG A 428 17.29 -2.02 0.09
CA ARG A 428 16.40 -0.88 -0.18
C ARG A 428 16.35 -0.53 -1.67
N ASN A 429 17.50 -0.37 -2.32
CA ASN A 429 17.57 0.04 -3.71
C ASN A 429 17.01 -1.04 -4.67
N PHE A 430 17.26 -2.32 -4.40
CA PHE A 430 16.70 -3.44 -5.17
C PHE A 430 15.17 -3.53 -5.02
N PHE A 431 14.65 -3.63 -3.79
CA PHE A 431 13.21 -3.76 -3.57
C PHE A 431 12.43 -2.49 -3.93
N ALA A 432 13.02 -1.29 -3.85
CA ALA A 432 12.39 -0.07 -4.37
C ALA A 432 12.22 -0.10 -5.90
N ALA A 433 13.17 -0.68 -6.65
CA ALA A 433 13.01 -0.84 -8.11
C ALA A 433 11.87 -1.81 -8.45
N LEU A 434 11.77 -2.94 -7.73
CA LEU A 434 10.62 -3.86 -7.79
C LEU A 434 9.31 -3.15 -7.47
N PHE A 435 9.27 -2.33 -6.42
CA PHE A 435 8.06 -1.61 -6.01
C PHE A 435 7.55 -0.64 -7.08
N LEU A 436 8.42 0.19 -7.63
CA LEU A 436 8.01 1.15 -8.66
C LEU A 436 7.62 0.46 -9.97
N ALA A 437 8.28 -0.65 -10.33
CA ALA A 437 7.85 -1.47 -11.46
C ALA A 437 6.47 -2.12 -11.20
N SER A 438 6.21 -2.64 -10.00
CA SER A 438 4.91 -3.22 -9.63
C SER A 438 3.77 -2.20 -9.66
N ILE A 439 3.99 -0.97 -9.18
CA ILE A 439 3.04 0.14 -9.37
C ILE A 439 2.76 0.36 -10.85
N GLY A 440 3.80 0.31 -11.68
CA GLY A 440 3.69 0.43 -13.14
C GLY A 440 2.72 -0.58 -13.74
N MET A 441 2.75 -1.84 -13.30
CA MET A 441 1.91 -2.92 -13.85
C MET A 441 0.41 -2.69 -13.67
N LEU A 442 0.00 -1.90 -12.66
CA LEU A 442 -1.40 -1.52 -12.41
C LEU A 442 -1.93 -0.49 -13.45
N ILE A 443 -1.08 0.03 -14.34
CA ILE A 443 -1.41 1.09 -15.27
C ILE A 443 -1.88 0.52 -16.61
N HIS A 444 -3.20 0.56 -16.85
CA HIS A 444 -3.82 0.19 -18.13
C HIS A 444 -3.52 1.21 -19.24
N VAL A 445 -2.41 1.02 -19.96
CA VAL A 445 -1.93 1.93 -21.03
C VAL A 445 -3.01 2.23 -22.07
N HIS A 446 -3.77 1.23 -22.50
CA HIS A 446 -4.85 1.42 -23.49
C HIS A 446 -5.96 2.36 -22.99
N PHE A 447 -6.34 2.27 -21.71
CA PHE A 447 -7.32 3.17 -21.10
C PHE A 447 -6.75 4.60 -20.96
N LEU A 448 -5.49 4.73 -20.51
CA LEU A 448 -4.80 6.02 -20.43
C LEU A 448 -4.73 6.71 -21.79
N TRP A 449 -4.43 5.98 -22.86
CA TRP A 449 -4.31 6.55 -24.21
C TRP A 449 -5.65 7.02 -24.78
N ASN A 450 -6.72 6.23 -24.61
CA ASN A 450 -8.05 6.55 -25.12
C ASN A 450 -8.72 7.75 -24.41
N HIS A 451 -8.27 8.10 -23.20
CA HIS A 451 -8.83 9.18 -22.39
C HIS A 451 -7.78 10.19 -21.92
N VAL A 452 -6.65 10.28 -22.63
CA VAL A 452 -5.49 11.11 -22.24
C VAL A 452 -5.84 12.58 -22.09
N ASP A 453 -6.82 13.09 -22.84
CA ASP A 453 -7.30 14.48 -22.77
C ASP A 453 -7.99 14.78 -21.42
N ILE A 454 -8.92 13.94 -21.00
CA ILE A 454 -9.65 14.07 -19.73
C ILE A 454 -8.72 13.78 -18.54
N LEU A 455 -7.89 12.74 -18.65
CA LEU A 455 -6.97 12.33 -17.58
C LEU A 455 -5.86 13.37 -17.36
N LEU A 456 -5.27 13.93 -18.42
CA LEU A 456 -4.26 14.98 -18.29
C LEU A 456 -4.85 16.27 -17.70
N ALA A 457 -6.07 16.64 -18.10
CA ALA A 457 -6.79 17.77 -17.49
C ALA A 457 -7.04 17.54 -15.98
N ALA A 458 -7.46 16.33 -15.59
CA ALA A 458 -7.66 15.96 -14.20
C ALA A 458 -6.35 15.99 -13.40
N VAL A 459 -5.26 15.42 -13.93
CA VAL A 459 -3.93 15.44 -13.27
C VAL A 459 -3.40 16.87 -13.09
N ILE A 460 -3.49 17.71 -14.12
CA ILE A 460 -3.07 19.12 -14.04
C ILE A 460 -3.89 19.86 -12.97
N LEU A 461 -5.21 19.66 -12.96
CA LEU A 461 -6.10 20.30 -11.99
C LEU A 461 -5.81 19.84 -10.55
N VAL A 462 -5.63 18.54 -10.32
CA VAL A 462 -5.24 17.99 -9.01
C VAL A 462 -3.91 18.56 -8.56
N ILE A 463 -2.89 18.60 -9.43
CA ILE A 463 -1.57 19.16 -9.09
C ILE A 463 -1.68 20.65 -8.70
N ILE A 464 -2.47 21.44 -9.43
CA ILE A 464 -2.67 22.87 -9.14
C ILE A 464 -3.41 23.06 -7.81
N ILE A 465 -4.55 22.39 -7.60
CA ILE A 465 -5.33 22.50 -6.35
C ILE A 465 -4.49 22.03 -5.16
N LYS A 466 -3.79 20.90 -5.28
CA LYS A 466 -3.02 20.32 -4.18
C LYS A 466 -1.80 21.16 -3.85
N THR A 467 -1.09 21.68 -4.85
CA THR A 467 -0.04 22.69 -4.64
C THR A 467 -0.59 23.92 -3.91
N LEU A 468 -1.75 24.43 -4.31
CA LEU A 468 -2.35 25.63 -3.73
C LEU A 468 -2.82 25.41 -2.28
N VAL A 469 -3.63 24.38 -2.02
CA VAL A 469 -4.16 24.06 -0.67
C VAL A 469 -3.01 23.83 0.30
N ILE A 470 -2.01 23.03 -0.08
CA ILE A 470 -0.87 22.72 0.78
C ILE A 470 0.02 23.96 0.99
N ALA A 471 0.26 24.77 -0.05
CA ALA A 471 1.01 26.02 0.12
C ALA A 471 0.28 27.03 1.02
N ILE A 472 -1.06 27.12 0.94
CA ILE A 472 -1.86 27.95 1.86
C ILE A 472 -1.74 27.43 3.29
N VAL A 473 -1.89 26.12 3.52
CA VAL A 473 -1.75 25.50 4.85
C VAL A 473 -0.36 25.77 5.43
N VAL A 474 0.71 25.43 4.70
CA VAL A 474 2.11 25.58 5.18
C VAL A 474 2.44 27.05 5.45
N LYS A 475 1.96 27.98 4.60
CA LYS A 475 2.08 29.43 4.84
C LYS A 475 1.30 29.90 6.07
N GLY A 476 0.14 29.31 6.34
CA GLY A 476 -0.66 29.57 7.55
C GLY A 476 0.07 29.26 8.86
N PHE A 477 1.02 28.33 8.85
CA PHE A 477 1.92 28.05 9.97
C PHE A 477 3.16 28.97 10.02
N GLY A 478 3.20 30.06 9.24
CA GLY A 478 4.26 31.08 9.28
C GLY A 478 5.49 30.80 8.40
N TYR A 479 5.41 29.83 7.49
CA TYR A 479 6.53 29.46 6.62
C TYR A 479 6.59 30.37 5.39
N ASN A 480 7.82 30.68 4.93
CA ASN A 480 8.06 31.53 3.75
C ASN A 480 7.39 30.96 2.50
N ASN A 481 6.83 31.83 1.64
CA ASN A 481 6.22 31.49 0.35
C ASN A 481 7.05 30.45 -0.45
N ARG A 482 8.38 30.60 -0.50
CA ARG A 482 9.29 29.69 -1.23
C ARG A 482 9.20 28.25 -0.70
N THR A 483 9.23 28.10 0.63
CA THR A 483 9.09 26.80 1.29
C THR A 483 7.68 26.24 1.09
N SER A 484 6.65 27.07 1.23
CA SER A 484 5.26 26.63 1.09
C SER A 484 4.96 26.10 -0.33
N LEU A 485 5.50 26.75 -1.37
CA LEU A 485 5.39 26.25 -2.74
C LEU A 485 6.21 24.98 -2.97
N LEU A 486 7.44 24.89 -2.43
CA LEU A 486 8.27 23.69 -2.51
C LEU A 486 7.56 22.47 -1.89
N VAL A 487 7.00 22.61 -0.69
CA VAL A 487 6.22 21.55 -0.02
C VAL A 487 4.96 21.23 -0.80
N GLY A 488 4.22 22.24 -1.28
CA GLY A 488 3.01 22.05 -2.09
C GLY A 488 3.26 21.22 -3.35
N MET A 489 4.26 21.58 -4.15
CA MET A 489 4.64 20.82 -5.35
C MET A 489 5.18 19.42 -5.01
N SER A 490 5.91 19.29 -3.90
CA SER A 490 6.46 17.99 -3.44
C SER A 490 5.42 17.04 -2.88
N LEU A 491 4.17 17.49 -2.69
CA LEU A 491 3.03 16.67 -2.24
C LEU A 491 1.87 16.64 -3.26
N ALA A 492 2.05 17.23 -4.46
CA ALA A 492 0.95 17.45 -5.40
C ALA A 492 0.49 16.21 -6.20
N GLN A 493 1.14 15.06 -6.00
CA GLN A 493 0.79 13.78 -6.63
C GLN A 493 -0.33 13.06 -5.87
N ILE A 494 -0.93 12.05 -6.48
CA ILE A 494 -1.77 11.06 -5.78
C ILE A 494 -0.90 9.84 -5.41
N GLY A 495 -1.10 9.28 -4.21
CA GLY A 495 -0.30 8.16 -3.70
C GLY A 495 -0.77 6.76 -4.11
N GLU A 496 0.14 5.80 -4.02
CA GLU A 496 -0.07 4.37 -4.21
C GLU A 496 -1.25 3.81 -3.39
N PHE A 497 -1.35 4.17 -2.11
CA PHE A 497 -2.44 3.72 -1.23
C PHE A 497 -3.82 4.25 -1.63
N ALA A 498 -3.88 5.24 -2.53
CA ALA A 498 -5.15 5.68 -3.12
C ALA A 498 -5.80 4.56 -3.95
N PHE A 499 -5.02 3.69 -4.60
CA PHE A 499 -5.56 2.50 -5.29
C PHE A 499 -6.30 1.57 -4.33
N VAL A 500 -5.73 1.30 -3.15
CA VAL A 500 -6.33 0.43 -2.12
C VAL A 500 -7.57 1.07 -1.50
N LEU A 501 -7.52 2.39 -1.24
CA LEU A 501 -8.68 3.17 -0.77
C LEU A 501 -9.83 3.15 -1.79
N LEU A 502 -9.53 3.30 -3.09
CA LEU A 502 -10.49 3.28 -4.18
C LEU A 502 -11.13 1.91 -4.39
N SER A 503 -10.32 0.83 -4.34
CA SER A 503 -10.81 -0.55 -4.37
C SER A 503 -11.80 -0.83 -3.23
N ARG A 504 -11.44 -0.48 -1.97
CA ARG A 504 -12.35 -0.66 -0.83
C ARG A 504 -13.61 0.21 -0.90
N ALA A 505 -13.51 1.44 -1.42
CA ALA A 505 -14.68 2.31 -1.62
C ALA A 505 -15.61 1.77 -2.72
N SER A 506 -15.07 1.19 -3.79
CA SER A 506 -15.84 0.52 -4.83
C SER A 506 -16.61 -0.69 -4.29
N ASN A 507 -15.99 -1.52 -3.46
CA ASN A 507 -16.64 -2.66 -2.82
C ASN A 507 -17.79 -2.24 -1.89
N LEU A 508 -17.67 -1.07 -1.24
CA LEU A 508 -18.72 -0.45 -0.44
C LEU A 508 -19.76 0.35 -1.28
N HIS A 509 -19.71 0.27 -2.61
CA HIS A 509 -20.62 0.96 -3.55
C HIS A 509 -20.67 2.49 -3.35
N LEU A 510 -19.59 3.07 -2.80
CA LEU A 510 -19.45 4.51 -2.52
C LEU A 510 -19.05 5.33 -3.76
N VAL A 511 -18.54 4.66 -4.80
CA VAL A 511 -18.02 5.26 -6.05
C VAL A 511 -18.64 4.56 -7.24
N GLU A 512 -19.27 5.29 -8.17
CA GLU A 512 -19.79 4.69 -9.42
C GLU A 512 -18.62 4.30 -10.36
N GLY A 513 -18.76 3.20 -11.12
CA GLY A 513 -17.69 2.65 -11.96
C GLY A 513 -17.01 3.64 -12.93
N LYS A 514 -17.74 4.64 -13.45
CA LYS A 514 -17.14 5.70 -14.29
C LYS A 514 -16.16 6.58 -13.50
N LEU A 515 -16.52 6.94 -12.26
CA LEU A 515 -15.66 7.69 -11.37
C LEU A 515 -14.49 6.82 -10.88
N TYR A 516 -14.71 5.51 -10.64
CA TYR A 516 -13.64 4.56 -10.35
C TYR A 516 -12.57 4.56 -11.44
N LEU A 517 -12.94 4.34 -12.71
CA LEU A 517 -11.97 4.35 -13.81
C LEU A 517 -11.26 5.71 -13.97
N LEU A 518 -11.98 6.82 -13.79
CA LEU A 518 -11.41 8.17 -13.84
C LEU A 518 -10.36 8.39 -12.75
N LEU A 519 -10.68 8.05 -11.49
CA LEU A 519 -9.76 8.20 -10.35
C LEU A 519 -8.56 7.26 -10.48
N LEU A 520 -8.78 6.01 -10.91
CA LEU A 520 -7.73 5.03 -11.18
C LEU A 520 -6.72 5.55 -12.22
N GLY A 521 -7.23 6.01 -13.38
CA GLY A 521 -6.40 6.57 -14.44
C GLY A 521 -5.71 7.88 -14.04
N THR A 522 -6.35 8.70 -13.20
CA THR A 522 -5.77 9.96 -12.69
C THR A 522 -4.62 9.68 -11.74
N THR A 523 -4.73 8.69 -10.85
CA THR A 523 -3.61 8.26 -9.97
C THR A 523 -2.46 7.69 -10.78
N ALA A 524 -2.74 6.77 -11.70
CA ALA A 524 -1.74 6.19 -12.60
C ALA A 524 -0.97 7.26 -13.38
N LEU A 525 -1.68 8.19 -14.03
CA LEU A 525 -1.06 9.27 -14.79
C LEU A 525 -0.36 10.30 -13.89
N SER A 526 -0.86 10.55 -12.67
CA SER A 526 -0.19 11.40 -11.67
C SER A 526 1.16 10.83 -11.25
N LEU A 527 1.24 9.52 -10.97
CA LEU A 527 2.47 8.82 -10.63
C LEU A 527 3.48 8.85 -11.80
N VAL A 528 3.04 8.57 -13.04
CA VAL A 528 3.86 8.72 -14.26
C VAL A 528 4.38 10.15 -14.44
N THR A 529 3.55 11.16 -14.17
CA THR A 529 3.89 12.58 -14.34
C THR A 529 4.78 13.13 -13.21
N THR A 530 4.88 12.42 -12.08
CA THR A 530 5.55 12.91 -10.87
C THR A 530 7.03 13.28 -11.07
N PRO A 531 7.88 12.46 -11.72
CA PRO A 531 9.27 12.84 -11.97
C PRO A 531 9.42 14.07 -12.87
N LEU A 532 8.47 14.32 -13.78
CA LEU A 532 8.42 15.52 -14.61
C LEU A 532 8.06 16.76 -13.77
N LEU A 533 7.06 16.66 -12.89
CA LEU A 533 6.72 17.73 -11.95
C LEU A 533 7.93 18.12 -11.08
N PHE A 534 8.63 17.12 -10.53
CA PHE A 534 9.84 17.33 -9.75
C PHE A 534 10.99 17.95 -10.56
N LYS A 535 11.12 17.61 -11.86
CA LYS A 535 12.07 18.26 -12.79
C LYS A 535 11.71 19.73 -13.07
N MET A 536 10.43 20.12 -12.96
CA MET A 536 9.96 21.49 -13.17
C MET A 536 10.02 22.39 -11.93
N ILE A 537 10.13 21.85 -10.71
CA ILE A 537 10.22 22.64 -9.47
C ILE A 537 11.26 23.79 -9.55
N PRO A 538 12.51 23.58 -10.01
CA PRO A 538 13.49 24.66 -10.10
C PRO A 538 13.07 25.79 -11.07
N ALA A 539 12.43 25.43 -12.19
CA ALA A 539 11.95 26.39 -13.18
C ALA A 539 10.76 27.21 -12.64
N VAL A 540 9.83 26.57 -11.92
CA VAL A 540 8.71 27.26 -11.26
C VAL A 540 9.18 28.18 -10.13
N VAL A 541 10.18 27.75 -9.34
CA VAL A 541 10.81 28.62 -8.33
C VAL A 541 11.50 29.81 -8.98
N HIS A 542 12.25 29.62 -10.07
CA HIS A 542 12.90 30.71 -10.81
C HIS A 542 11.87 31.69 -11.41
N LEU A 543 10.77 31.18 -11.97
CA LEU A 543 9.66 32.00 -12.44
C LEU A 543 9.01 32.82 -11.29
N GLY A 544 8.86 32.24 -10.10
CA GLY A 544 8.38 32.96 -8.91
C GLY A 544 9.34 34.05 -8.42
N ILE A 545 10.66 33.89 -8.62
CA ILE A 545 11.65 34.97 -8.37
C ILE A 545 11.47 36.09 -9.38
N LEU A 546 11.35 35.77 -10.68
CA LEU A 546 11.11 36.75 -11.74
C LEU A 546 9.79 37.53 -11.53
N LEU A 547 8.73 36.86 -11.09
CA LEU A 547 7.43 37.44 -10.73
C LEU A 547 7.43 38.15 -9.36
N ARG A 548 8.58 38.24 -8.67
CA ARG A 548 8.74 38.85 -7.34
C ARG A 548 7.85 38.26 -6.23
N TRP A 549 7.40 37.00 -6.39
CA TRP A 549 6.69 36.26 -5.33
C TRP A 549 7.61 35.85 -4.18
N PHE A 550 8.93 35.85 -4.45
CA PHE A 550 10.01 35.66 -3.48
C PHE A 550 11.01 36.82 -3.62
N SER A 551 11.63 37.23 -2.52
CA SER A 551 12.87 37.99 -2.60
C SER A 551 13.98 37.10 -3.19
N PRO A 552 14.89 37.64 -4.02
CA PRO A 552 16.07 36.89 -4.45
C PRO A 552 17.01 36.67 -3.26
N ASP A 553 17.16 35.41 -2.82
CA ASP A 553 18.12 35.06 -1.77
C ASP A 553 19.55 35.31 -2.26
N SER A 554 20.30 36.18 -1.57
CA SER A 554 21.62 36.67 -1.96
C SER A 554 22.78 35.66 -1.85
N GLY A 555 22.47 34.36 -1.86
CA GLY A 555 23.43 33.26 -1.60
C GLY A 555 23.68 32.29 -2.75
N GLN A 556 22.96 32.37 -3.88
CA GLN A 556 23.22 31.48 -5.04
C GLN A 556 24.22 32.05 -6.06
N GLY A 557 24.76 33.25 -5.83
CA GLY A 557 25.72 33.89 -6.74
C GLY A 557 27.14 33.30 -6.71
N GLU A 558 27.55 32.65 -5.62
CA GLU A 558 28.92 32.12 -5.48
C GLU A 558 29.09 30.74 -6.13
N VAL A 559 28.10 29.85 -6.01
CA VAL A 559 28.17 28.49 -6.59
C VAL A 559 28.30 28.54 -8.13
N ILE A 560 27.64 29.51 -8.77
CA ILE A 560 27.70 29.69 -10.24
C ILE A 560 29.00 30.41 -10.66
N LYS A 561 29.66 31.16 -9.77
CA LYS A 561 30.99 31.73 -10.03
C LYS A 561 32.10 30.69 -9.89
N SER A 562 32.07 29.89 -8.82
CA SER A 562 33.09 28.87 -8.58
C SER A 562 33.12 27.82 -9.70
N ALA A 563 31.97 27.46 -10.28
CA ALA A 563 31.86 26.65 -11.50
C ALA A 563 32.30 27.37 -12.81
N LYS A 564 32.95 28.54 -12.70
CA LYS A 564 33.45 29.36 -13.81
C LYS A 564 34.81 30.02 -13.53
N GLU A 565 35.46 29.61 -12.45
CA GLU A 565 36.86 29.90 -12.11
C GLU A 565 37.70 28.60 -12.06
N VAL A 566 37.16 27.53 -12.68
CA VAL A 566 37.79 26.21 -12.87
C VAL A 566 37.57 25.74 -14.33
N ASP A 567 37.73 26.68 -15.27
CA ASP A 567 38.00 26.47 -16.70
C ASP A 567 39.48 26.83 -16.97
#